data_AF-A0A1J3IJS2-F1
#
_entry.id   AF-A0A1J3IJS2-F1
#
_cell.length_a   1.000
_cell.length_b   1.000
_cell.length_c   1.000
_cell.angle_alpha   90.00
_cell.angle_beta   90.00
_cell.angle_gamma   90.00
#
_symmetry.space_group_name_H-M   'P 1'
#
loop_
_entity.id
_entity.type
_entity.pdbx_description
1 polymer ?
#
loop_
_entity_poly.entity_id
_entity_poly.type
_entity_poly.pdbx_seq_one_letter_code
_entity_poly.pdbx_strand_id
1 'polypeptide(L)'
;LLPFAFHCSGYSIIESADRIRIARENREAGDSPEEMSDSKLPGWELPRLHSPFLREIEEPYYWVEGIPLSAVEDLRQYGLGCDWRRSFVTAVNPFFDAFVSW
;
A
#
# COMPACT_ATOMS: atom_id res chain seq x y z
N LEU A 1 5.10 -27.60 7.38
CA LEU A 1 5.53 -26.23 7.76
C LEU A 1 4.95 -25.28 6.73
N LEU A 2 4.12 -24.32 7.13
CA LEU A 2 3.48 -23.36 6.23
C LEU A 2 4.04 -21.95 6.53
N PRO A 3 5.00 -21.43 5.76
CA PRO A 3 5.44 -20.03 5.87
C PRO A 3 4.55 -19.09 5.03
N PHE A 4 4.61 -17.80 5.32
CA PHE A 4 3.91 -16.76 4.58
C PHE A 4 4.76 -15.49 4.52
N ALA A 5 4.86 -14.85 3.36
CA ALA A 5 5.64 -13.62 3.15
C ALA A 5 4.82 -12.60 2.35
N PHE A 6 5.21 -11.33 2.43
CA PHE A 6 4.48 -10.22 1.84
C PHE A 6 5.26 -9.63 0.68
N HIS A 7 4.64 -9.65 -0.50
CA HIS A 7 5.23 -9.08 -1.70
C HIS A 7 4.97 -7.58 -1.74
N CYS A 8 6.04 -6.80 -1.53
CA CYS A 8 6.02 -5.34 -1.49
C CYS A 8 6.99 -4.70 -2.49
N SER A 9 7.69 -5.51 -3.28
CA SER A 9 8.59 -5.03 -4.33
C SER A 9 7.81 -4.79 -5.63
N GLY A 10 8.26 -3.80 -6.42
CA GLY A 10 7.62 -3.41 -7.67
C GLY A 10 6.99 -2.02 -7.62
N TYR A 11 6.28 -1.66 -8.70
CA TYR A 11 5.76 -0.31 -8.91
C TYR A 11 4.31 -0.11 -8.43
N SER A 12 3.57 -1.18 -8.12
CA SER A 12 2.13 -1.09 -7.83
C SER A 12 1.81 -0.21 -6.62
N ILE A 13 2.57 -0.35 -5.53
CA ILE A 13 2.41 0.45 -4.32
C ILE A 13 2.71 1.92 -4.61
N ILE A 14 3.81 2.19 -5.31
CA ILE A 14 4.24 3.54 -5.69
C ILE A 14 3.19 4.20 -6.58
N GLU A 15 2.73 3.52 -7.63
CA GLU A 15 1.69 4.05 -8.52
C GLU A 15 0.37 4.32 -7.77
N SER A 16 0.01 3.48 -6.81
CA SER A 16 -1.22 3.65 -6.05
C SER A 16 -1.12 4.86 -5.13
N ALA A 17 0.01 5.03 -4.46
CA ALA A 17 0.31 6.20 -3.63
C ALA A 17 0.34 7.50 -4.47
N ASP A 18 0.99 7.47 -5.63
CA ASP A 18 1.07 8.61 -6.55
C ASP A 18 -0.33 9.03 -7.06
N ARG A 19 -1.21 8.08 -7.36
CA ARG A 19 -2.60 8.38 -7.76
C ARG A 19 -3.34 9.17 -6.69
N ILE A 20 -3.21 8.76 -5.42
CA ILE A 20 -3.85 9.44 -4.29
C ILE A 20 -3.28 10.86 -4.15
N ARG A 21 -1.95 11.01 -4.23
CA ARG A 21 -1.29 12.32 -4.18
C ARG A 21 -1.79 13.25 -5.29
N ILE A 22 -1.78 12.79 -6.54
CA ILE A 22 -2.21 13.59 -7.70
C ILE A 22 -3.68 13.99 -7.57
N ALA A 23 -4.57 13.09 -7.18
CA ALA A 23 -5.98 13.43 -7.02
C ALA A 23 -6.21 14.43 -5.87
N ARG A 24 -5.43 14.38 -4.80
CA ARG A 24 -5.48 15.41 -3.75
C ARG A 24 -5.01 16.76 -4.28
N GLU A 25 -3.88 16.80 -4.98
CA GLU A 25 -3.31 18.03 -5.55
C GLU A 25 -4.26 18.71 -6.54
N ASN A 26 -4.83 17.94 -7.48
CA ASN A 26 -5.81 18.47 -8.46
C ASN A 26 -7.05 19.04 -7.76
N ARG A 27 -7.51 18.36 -6.71
CA ARG A 27 -8.66 18.80 -5.92
C ARG A 27 -8.37 20.07 -5.11
N GLU A 28 -7.14 20.22 -4.59
CA GLU A 28 -6.68 21.45 -3.92
C GLU A 28 -6.50 22.61 -4.92
N ALA A 29 -6.14 22.32 -6.17
CA ALA A 29 -6.06 23.29 -7.27
C ALA A 29 -7.44 23.79 -7.75
N GLY A 30 -8.52 23.11 -7.37
CA GLY A 30 -9.90 23.49 -7.69
C GLY A 30 -10.45 22.87 -8.97
N ASP A 31 -9.77 21.84 -9.52
CA ASP A 31 -10.24 21.12 -10.71
C ASP A 31 -11.60 20.46 -10.47
N SER A 32 -12.43 20.46 -11.50
CA SER A 32 -13.75 19.82 -11.42
C SER A 32 -13.61 18.28 -11.38
N PRO A 33 -14.54 17.55 -10.75
CA PRO A 33 -14.53 16.08 -10.73
C PRO A 33 -14.51 15.42 -12.11
N GLU A 34 -14.97 16.14 -13.14
CA GLU A 34 -14.98 15.70 -14.54
C GLU A 34 -13.58 15.81 -15.18
N GLU A 35 -12.81 16.85 -14.87
CA GLU A 35 -11.39 16.99 -15.26
C GLU A 35 -10.51 16.00 -14.51
N MET A 36 -10.88 15.69 -13.27
CA MET A 36 -10.20 14.71 -12.43
C MET A 36 -10.48 13.25 -12.85
N SER A 37 -11.39 13.00 -13.80
CA SER A 37 -11.62 11.68 -14.41
C SER A 37 -10.36 11.10 -15.07
N ASP A 38 -9.43 11.96 -15.51
CA ASP A 38 -8.14 11.55 -16.08
C ASP A 38 -7.12 11.11 -15.02
N SER A 39 -7.36 11.38 -13.72
CA SER A 39 -6.47 11.03 -12.61
C SER A 39 -6.43 9.54 -12.25
N LYS A 40 -7.16 8.68 -13.00
CA LYS A 40 -7.28 7.23 -12.80
C LYS A 40 -7.90 6.79 -11.47
N LEU A 41 -8.32 7.70 -10.59
CA LEU A 41 -9.12 7.37 -9.40
C LEU A 41 -10.60 7.41 -9.74
N PRO A 42 -11.39 6.38 -9.36
CA PRO A 42 -12.80 6.37 -9.68
C PRO A 42 -13.55 7.43 -8.86
N GLY A 43 -14.53 8.09 -9.48
CA GLY A 43 -15.23 9.25 -8.88
C GLY A 43 -15.84 9.02 -7.49
N TRP A 44 -16.15 7.77 -7.14
CA TRP A 44 -16.68 7.39 -5.83
C TRP A 44 -15.63 7.40 -4.69
N GLU A 45 -14.34 7.45 -5.01
CA GLU A 45 -13.25 7.61 -4.03
C GLU A 45 -12.96 9.06 -3.69
N LEU A 46 -13.31 10.00 -4.57
CA LEU A 46 -13.04 11.43 -4.40
C LEU A 46 -13.59 12.02 -3.09
N PRO A 47 -14.80 11.66 -2.61
CA PRO A 47 -15.29 12.16 -1.33
C PRO A 47 -14.43 11.74 -0.14
N ARG A 48 -13.72 10.61 -0.26
CA ARG A 48 -12.87 10.08 0.80
C ARG A 48 -11.56 10.86 0.94
N LEU A 49 -11.12 11.61 -0.09
CA LEU A 49 -9.84 12.36 -0.15
C LEU A 49 -9.55 13.25 1.06
N HIS A 50 -10.56 13.67 1.84
CA HIS A 50 -10.36 14.45 3.06
C HIS A 50 -9.97 13.63 4.30
N SER A 51 -10.06 12.30 4.24
CA SER A 51 -9.79 11.44 5.38
C SER A 51 -8.31 11.57 5.79
N PRO A 52 -8.00 11.77 7.09
CA PRO A 52 -6.61 11.79 7.57
C PRO A 52 -5.83 10.53 7.18
N PHE A 53 -6.52 9.39 7.13
CA PHE A 53 -5.95 8.11 6.68
C PHE A 53 -5.39 8.18 5.25
N LEU A 54 -6.03 8.95 4.36
CA LEU A 54 -5.54 9.06 2.98
C LEU A 54 -4.20 9.77 2.87
N ARG A 55 -3.90 10.70 3.79
CA ARG A 55 -2.59 11.33 3.87
C ARG A 55 -1.50 10.36 4.30
N GLU A 56 -1.85 9.38 5.14
CA GLU A 56 -0.89 8.34 5.56
C GLU A 56 -0.58 7.40 4.41
N ILE A 57 -1.59 7.00 3.62
CA ILE A 57 -1.40 6.13 2.45
C ILE A 57 -0.92 6.87 1.19
N GLU A 58 -0.69 8.18 1.22
CA GLU A 58 0.08 8.88 0.19
C GLU A 58 1.57 8.50 0.24
N GLU A 59 2.05 8.05 1.39
CA GLU A 59 3.45 7.64 1.56
C GLU A 59 3.63 6.14 1.28
N PRO A 60 4.39 5.74 0.24
CA PRO A 60 4.58 4.33 -0.10
C PRO A 60 5.13 3.47 1.05
N TYR A 61 5.95 4.05 1.93
CA TYR A 61 6.51 3.36 3.09
C TYR A 61 5.44 2.91 4.09
N TYR A 62 4.36 3.69 4.24
CA TYR A 62 3.25 3.30 5.10
C TYR A 62 2.60 1.98 4.65
N TRP A 63 2.51 1.77 3.33
CA TRP A 63 1.98 0.52 2.78
C TRP A 63 2.88 -0.66 3.10
N VAL A 64 4.20 -0.48 3.01
CA VAL A 64 5.19 -1.55 3.22
C VAL A 64 5.32 -1.91 4.70
N GLU A 65 5.20 -0.94 5.59
CA GLU A 65 5.35 -1.17 7.04
C GLU A 65 4.02 -1.53 7.73
N GLY A 66 2.92 -0.86 7.37
CA GLY A 66 1.63 -0.99 8.03
C GLY A 66 0.82 -2.19 7.55
N ILE A 67 0.61 -2.30 6.23
CA ILE A 67 -0.33 -3.28 5.66
C ILE A 67 0.09 -4.73 5.96
N PRO A 68 1.38 -5.12 5.86
CA PRO A 68 1.79 -6.47 6.23
C PRO A 68 1.48 -6.82 7.69
N LEU A 69 1.60 -5.86 8.62
CA LEU A 69 1.27 -6.09 10.03
C LEU A 69 -0.22 -6.35 10.21
N SER A 70 -1.08 -5.56 9.57
CA SER A 70 -2.53 -5.78 9.57
C SER A 70 -2.90 -7.12 8.92
N ALA A 71 -2.28 -7.46 7.79
CA ALA A 71 -2.55 -8.71 7.09
C ALA A 71 -2.14 -9.96 7.92
N VAL A 72 -1.07 -9.88 8.72
CA VAL A 72 -0.74 -10.96 9.67
C VAL A 72 -1.85 -11.14 10.71
N GLU A 73 -2.39 -10.05 11.25
CA GLU A 73 -3.45 -10.09 12.25
C GLU A 73 -4.74 -10.70 11.64
N ASP A 74 -5.12 -10.26 10.45
CA ASP A 74 -6.28 -10.81 9.72
C ASP A 74 -6.13 -12.30 9.45
N LEU A 75 -4.95 -12.75 8.99
CA LEU A 75 -4.68 -14.17 8.72
C LEU A 75 -4.65 -15.01 10.00
N ARG A 76 -4.23 -14.43 11.13
CA ARG A 76 -4.31 -15.09 12.45
C ARG A 76 -5.74 -15.25 12.90
N GLN A 77 -6.56 -14.21 12.77
CA GLN A 77 -7.99 -14.26 13.10
C GLN A 77 -8.74 -15.25 12.19
N TYR A 78 -8.33 -15.36 10.93
CA TYR A 78 -8.81 -16.38 10.00
C TYR A 78 -8.45 -17.82 10.44
N GLY A 79 -7.48 -17.99 11.34
CA GLY A 79 -7.04 -19.30 11.82
C GLY A 79 -5.96 -19.94 10.96
N LEU A 80 -5.19 -19.16 10.20
CA LEU A 80 -4.09 -19.69 9.40
C LEU A 80 -2.97 -20.22 10.31
N GLY A 81 -2.71 -21.52 10.24
CA GLY A 81 -1.63 -22.21 10.96
C GLY A 81 -0.23 -21.94 10.39
N CYS A 82 0.10 -20.68 10.15
CA CYS A 82 1.38 -20.25 9.56
C CYS A 82 2.50 -20.11 10.62
N ASP A 83 3.73 -20.49 10.25
CA ASP A 83 4.93 -20.18 11.04
C ASP A 83 5.39 -18.74 10.75
N TRP A 84 4.82 -17.80 11.49
CA TRP A 84 5.08 -16.36 11.36
C TRP A 84 6.54 -15.94 11.61
N ARG A 85 7.36 -16.79 12.25
CA ARG A 85 8.80 -16.49 12.48
C ARG A 85 9.60 -16.47 11.17
N ARG A 86 9.02 -16.98 10.09
CA ARG A 86 9.59 -17.01 8.74
C ARG A 86 8.94 -15.97 7.82
N SER A 87 8.12 -15.08 8.35
CA SER A 87 7.48 -14.01 7.58
C SER A 87 8.41 -12.82 7.40
N PHE A 88 8.39 -12.26 6.20
CA PHE A 88 9.17 -11.09 5.83
C PHE A 88 8.48 -10.32 4.69
N VAL A 89 8.91 -9.08 4.48
CA VAL A 89 8.53 -8.24 3.33
C VAL A 89 9.63 -8.29 2.26
N THR A 90 9.24 -8.23 0.98
CA THR A 90 10.21 -8.27 -0.14
C THR A 90 10.82 -6.91 -0.49
N ALA A 91 10.36 -5.82 0.12
CA ALA A 91 10.93 -4.48 0.00
C ALA A 91 11.48 -4.01 1.35
N VAL A 92 12.53 -3.19 1.34
CA VAL A 92 13.15 -2.61 2.56
C VAL A 92 13.70 -3.69 3.53
N ASN A 93 14.11 -4.85 3.01
CA ASN A 93 14.65 -5.95 3.81
C ASN A 93 16.07 -6.33 3.36
N PRO A 94 17.12 -5.95 4.12
CA PRO A 94 18.52 -6.22 3.75
C PRO A 94 18.86 -7.71 3.60
N PHE A 95 18.22 -8.60 4.38
CA PHE A 95 18.46 -10.03 4.30
C PHE A 95 17.88 -10.63 3.02
N PHE A 96 16.68 -10.16 2.64
CA PHE A 96 16.04 -10.59 1.40
C PHE A 96 16.76 -10.00 0.17
N ASP A 97 17.23 -8.76 0.25
CA ASP A 97 18.02 -8.11 -0.79
C ASP A 97 19.37 -8.85 -1.03
N ALA A 98 20.06 -9.23 0.04
CA ALA A 98 21.24 -10.08 -0.03
C ALA A 98 20.96 -11.47 -0.62
N PHE A 99 19.77 -12.03 -0.37
CA PHE A 99 19.36 -13.30 -0.96
C PHE A 99 19.07 -13.20 -2.47
N VAL A 100 18.45 -12.11 -2.93
CA VAL A 100 18.14 -11.89 -4.35
C VAL A 100 19.40 -11.58 -5.17
N SER A 101 20.41 -10.95 -4.56
CA SER A 101 21.66 -10.56 -5.22
C SER A 101 22.72 -11.67 -5.31
N TRP A 102 22.51 -12.80 -4.63
CA TRP A 102 23.35 -14.00 -4.71
C TRP A 102 23.04 -14.84 -5.97
#